data_AF-A0A965UNW2-F1
#
_entry.id   AF-A0A965UNW2-F1
#
_cell.length_a   1.000
_cell.length_b   1.000
_cell.length_c   1.000
_cell.angle_alpha   90.00
_cell.angle_beta   90.00
_cell.angle_gamma   90.00
#
_symmetry.space_group_name_H-M   'P 1'
#
loop_
_entity.id
_entity.type
_entity.pdbx_description
1 polymer ?
#
loop_
_entity_poly.entity_id
_entity_poly.type
_entity_poly.pdbx_seq_one_letter_code
_entity_poly.pdbx_strand_id
1 'polypeptide(L)'
;MLGAERSVMSLQREATPDGAMGFMPFYYQRFTWSTRGWPASAAYAYLLLLCEQYAAGSLDADPERLEEISPGTVEHWERIKRKFEVGPDGRLRNRRCEEIRAKSLQAGERKRESARNAAAKRWHTDGNATAMRPHSERNATAMRNHANENDNESDIENEIEIGSESNSETHTLNGSAVEPVSSVNDTKPNRRATIPQAALDALWQRFPRKVGRKKAMTLLDKAVREVMEDFEHEEPTDALIWMEERIDALAKQHKLSDPKFIPHPATWLGQGRYLDPVETP
;
A
#
# COMPACT_ATOMS: atom_id res chain seq x y z
N MET A 1 33.22 47.27 16.74
CA MET A 1 32.92 46.72 15.40
C MET A 1 33.03 45.21 15.47
N LEU A 2 32.16 44.52 14.72
CA LEU A 2 31.98 43.06 14.59
C LEU A 2 30.95 42.45 15.56
N GLY A 3 29.68 42.78 15.32
CA GLY A 3 28.56 41.91 15.64
C GLY A 3 28.39 40.90 14.49
N ALA A 4 28.44 39.61 14.81
CA ALA A 4 28.18 38.54 13.87
C ALA A 4 26.66 38.35 13.73
N GLU A 5 26.09 38.87 12.65
CA GLU A 5 24.72 38.57 12.25
C GLU A 5 24.68 37.14 11.70
N ARG A 6 24.08 36.23 12.47
CA ARG A 6 23.64 34.93 11.95
C ARG A 6 22.52 35.18 10.96
N SER A 7 22.83 35.03 9.68
CA SER A 7 21.85 35.02 8.60
C SER A 7 20.96 33.79 8.77
N VAL A 8 19.80 33.99 9.36
CA VAL A 8 18.73 32.99 9.43
C VAL A 8 18.15 32.90 8.02
N MET A 9 18.66 31.97 7.21
CA MET A 9 18.06 31.65 5.91
C MET A 9 16.64 31.15 6.16
N SER A 10 15.68 32.01 5.84
CA SER A 10 14.26 31.73 5.86
C SER A 10 13.94 30.56 4.93
N LEU A 11 13.75 29.36 5.51
CA LEU A 11 13.06 28.26 4.87
C LEU A 11 11.61 28.71 4.63
N GLN A 12 11.32 29.17 3.42
CA GLN A 12 9.95 29.20 2.91
C GLN A 12 9.49 27.75 2.82
N ARG A 13 8.93 27.24 3.91
CA ARG A 13 7.99 26.13 3.89
C ARG A 13 6.83 26.64 3.03
N GLU A 14 6.72 26.16 1.79
CA GLU A 14 5.46 26.18 1.07
C GLU A 14 4.50 25.24 1.82
N ALA A 15 4.04 25.69 2.98
CA ALA A 15 2.95 25.08 3.69
C ALA A 15 1.74 25.24 2.77
N THR A 16 1.28 24.13 2.22
CA THR A 16 -0.01 24.08 1.52
C THR A 16 -1.05 24.76 2.40
N PRO A 17 -1.72 25.82 1.93
CA PRO A 17 -2.63 26.61 2.74
C PRO A 17 -3.83 25.71 3.08
N ASP A 18 -4.09 25.52 4.38
CA ASP A 18 -5.15 24.70 5.00
C ASP A 18 -5.05 23.15 4.91
N GLY A 19 -3.95 22.58 4.43
CA GLY A 19 -3.86 21.15 4.13
C GLY A 19 -3.39 20.26 5.29
N ALA A 20 -4.26 19.90 6.24
CA ALA A 20 -3.99 18.77 7.13
C ALA A 20 -3.74 17.52 6.26
N MET A 21 -2.49 17.08 6.19
CA MET A 21 -2.13 15.79 5.61
C MET A 21 -3.07 14.75 6.21
N GLY A 22 -3.75 13.98 5.36
CA GLY A 22 -4.63 12.92 5.84
C GLY A 22 -3.88 11.91 6.70
N PHE A 23 -4.61 11.07 7.44
CA PHE A 23 -4.06 9.97 8.23
C PHE A 23 -2.84 9.28 7.56
N MET A 24 -1.73 9.15 8.29
CA MET A 24 -0.58 8.35 7.86
C MET A 24 -0.79 6.89 8.26
N PRO A 25 -0.95 5.95 7.31
CA PRO A 25 -1.01 4.54 7.64
C PRO A 25 0.32 4.07 8.24
N PHE A 26 0.29 3.59 9.48
CA PHE A 26 1.46 3.05 10.15
C PHE A 26 1.38 1.53 10.29
N TYR A 27 2.26 0.83 9.57
CA TYR A 27 2.36 -0.63 9.60
C TYR A 27 3.46 -1.06 10.57
N TYR A 28 3.12 -1.17 11.86
CA TYR A 28 4.10 -1.39 12.94
C TYR A 28 5.00 -2.62 12.70
N GLN A 29 4.47 -3.72 12.15
CA GLN A 29 5.26 -4.92 11.86
C GLN A 29 6.36 -4.63 10.84
N ARG A 30 6.04 -3.88 9.79
CA ARG A 30 7.01 -3.52 8.75
C ARG A 30 8.06 -2.55 9.29
N PHE A 31 7.64 -1.58 10.09
CA PHE A 31 8.58 -0.69 10.78
C PHE A 31 9.55 -1.49 11.68
N THR A 32 9.01 -2.34 12.54
CA THR A 32 9.81 -3.17 13.48
C THR A 32 10.73 -4.15 12.76
N TRP A 33 10.35 -4.70 11.61
CA TRP A 33 11.23 -5.53 10.80
C TRP A 33 12.32 -4.72 10.11
N SER A 34 11.96 -3.60 9.47
CA SER A 34 12.94 -2.74 8.77
C SER A 34 13.99 -2.13 9.70
N THR A 35 13.70 -2.07 11.00
CA THR A 35 14.58 -1.54 12.05
C THR A 35 15.06 -2.62 13.01
N ARG A 36 14.86 -3.91 12.69
CA ARG A 36 15.28 -5.01 13.57
C ARG A 36 16.79 -4.97 13.78
N GLY A 37 17.22 -5.01 15.04
CA GLY A 37 18.64 -4.93 15.42
C GLY A 37 19.22 -3.50 15.36
N TRP A 38 18.42 -2.49 15.05
CA TRP A 38 18.85 -1.11 15.17
C TRP A 38 18.84 -0.67 16.64
N PRO A 39 19.75 0.23 17.06
CA PRO A 39 19.60 0.96 18.31
C PRO A 39 18.26 1.69 18.35
N ALA A 40 17.68 1.81 19.55
CA ALA A 40 16.39 2.47 19.73
C ALA A 40 16.39 3.92 19.23
N SER A 41 17.49 4.65 19.44
CA SER A 41 17.72 6.00 18.92
C SER A 41 17.65 6.06 17.39
N ALA A 42 18.30 5.13 16.70
CA ALA A 42 18.28 5.05 15.23
C ALA A 42 16.88 4.74 14.69
N ALA A 43 16.18 3.78 15.31
CA ALA A 43 14.82 3.42 14.92
C ALA A 43 13.85 4.60 15.14
N TYR A 44 13.96 5.27 16.29
CA TYR A 44 13.16 6.46 16.59
C TYR A 44 13.45 7.59 15.60
N ALA A 45 14.71 7.85 15.30
CA ALA A 45 15.08 8.89 14.35
C ALA A 45 14.49 8.63 12.96
N TYR A 46 14.59 7.38 12.49
CA TYR A 46 13.96 6.97 11.25
C TYR A 46 12.43 7.16 11.25
N LEU A 47 11.74 6.84 12.36
CA LEU A 47 10.30 7.06 12.48
C LEU A 47 9.92 8.54 12.33
N LEU A 48 10.65 9.44 13.00
CA LEU A 48 10.38 10.88 12.91
C LEU A 48 10.60 11.41 11.49
N LEU A 49 11.66 10.97 10.83
CA LEU A 49 11.93 11.34 9.44
C LEU A 49 10.85 10.84 8.48
N LEU A 50 10.28 9.64 8.71
CA LEU A 50 9.13 9.17 7.94
C LEU A 50 7.90 10.05 8.16
N CYS A 51 7.62 10.45 9.40
CA CYS A 51 6.53 11.37 9.72
C CYS A 51 6.73 12.74 9.04
N GLU A 52 7.94 13.29 9.10
CA GLU A 52 8.26 14.57 8.48
C GLU A 52 8.16 14.48 6.95
N GLN A 53 8.72 13.44 6.33
CA GLN A 53 8.55 13.22 4.89
C GLN A 53 7.06 13.09 4.55
N TYR A 54 6.28 12.36 5.37
CA TYR A 54 4.86 12.21 5.11
C TYR A 54 4.10 13.52 5.28
N ALA A 55 4.59 14.50 6.03
CA ALA A 55 4.00 15.83 6.14
C ALA A 55 4.51 16.78 5.02
N ALA A 56 5.82 16.89 4.82
CA ALA A 56 6.44 17.82 3.88
C ALA A 56 6.54 17.31 2.43
N GLY A 57 6.46 16.00 2.22
CA GLY A 57 6.58 15.30 0.93
C GLY A 57 8.01 14.93 0.53
N SER A 58 9.00 15.49 1.22
CA SER A 58 10.41 15.16 1.03
C SER A 58 11.25 15.72 2.17
N LEU A 59 12.45 15.21 2.34
CA LEU A 59 13.41 15.65 3.37
C LEU A 59 14.58 16.40 2.73
N ASP A 60 15.23 17.25 3.52
CA ASP A 60 16.51 17.84 3.12
C ASP A 60 17.57 16.73 3.01
N ALA A 61 18.52 16.87 2.07
CA ALA A 61 19.59 15.88 1.88
C ALA A 61 20.74 16.02 2.88
N ASP A 62 20.81 17.15 3.58
CA ASP A 62 21.83 17.46 4.57
C ASP A 62 21.47 16.84 5.93
N PRO A 63 22.24 15.87 6.45
CA PRO A 63 21.94 15.22 7.72
C PRO A 63 21.96 16.18 8.92
N GLU A 64 22.71 17.28 8.87
CA GLU A 64 22.71 18.26 9.97
C GLU A 64 21.36 18.94 10.12
N ARG A 65 20.66 19.22 9.00
CA ARG A 65 19.30 19.74 9.03
C ARG A 65 18.29 18.71 9.52
N LEU A 66 18.52 17.44 9.21
CA LEU A 66 17.67 16.35 9.70
C LEU A 66 17.83 16.12 11.21
N GLU A 67 19.00 16.42 11.77
CA GLU A 67 19.24 16.38 13.23
C GLU A 67 18.33 17.34 13.99
N GLU A 68 18.05 18.53 13.42
CA GLU A 68 17.15 19.51 14.03
C GLU A 68 15.70 18.99 14.12
N ILE A 69 15.31 18.15 13.16
CA ILE A 69 13.97 17.53 13.09
C ILE A 69 13.91 16.30 14.00
N SER A 70 14.98 15.53 14.00
CA SER A 70 15.05 14.21 14.60
C SER A 70 16.43 13.99 15.23
N PRO A 71 16.60 14.29 16.53
CA PRO A 71 17.86 14.10 17.23
C PRO A 71 18.38 12.66 17.16
N GLY A 72 19.69 12.50 16.99
CA GLY A 72 20.36 11.20 16.78
C GLY A 72 20.38 10.74 15.31
N THR A 73 19.96 11.58 14.37
CA THR A 73 20.03 11.28 12.93
C THR A 73 21.46 11.24 12.44
N VAL A 74 22.28 12.24 12.77
CA VAL A 74 23.67 12.36 12.32
C VAL A 74 24.50 11.17 12.81
N GLU A 75 24.34 10.77 14.08
CA GLU A 75 25.03 9.63 14.67
C GLU A 75 24.75 8.32 13.91
N HIS A 76 23.52 8.16 13.41
CA HIS A 76 23.05 6.93 12.78
C HIS A 76 22.86 7.05 11.26
N TRP A 77 23.38 8.11 10.65
CA TRP A 77 23.04 8.50 9.29
C TRP A 77 23.39 7.44 8.25
N GLU A 78 24.55 6.80 8.37
CA GLU A 78 25.01 5.75 7.45
C GLU A 78 24.05 4.57 7.32
N ARG A 79 23.26 4.32 8.38
CA ARG A 79 22.23 3.28 8.42
C ARG A 79 20.90 3.83 7.91
N ILE A 80 20.48 5.00 8.39
CA ILE A 80 19.20 5.63 8.04
C ILE A 80 19.15 5.97 6.55
N LYS A 81 20.21 6.56 5.99
CA LYS A 81 20.24 7.06 4.60
C LYS A 81 19.94 5.99 3.55
N ARG A 82 20.20 4.72 3.86
CA ARG A 82 19.91 3.57 2.95
C ARG A 82 18.41 3.40 2.69
N LYS A 83 17.56 3.90 3.60
CA LYS A 83 16.10 3.88 3.47
C LYS A 83 15.55 5.04 2.64
N PHE A 84 16.39 5.95 2.14
CA PHE A 84 15.98 7.12 1.37
C PHE A 84 16.71 7.20 0.03
N GLU A 85 15.98 7.55 -1.02
CA GLU A 85 16.51 7.80 -2.35
C GLU A 85 16.57 9.30 -2.60
N VAL A 86 17.60 9.76 -3.32
CA VAL A 86 17.72 11.16 -3.75
C VAL A 86 16.86 11.36 -5.00
N GLY A 87 15.84 12.22 -4.90
CA GLY A 87 14.99 12.60 -6.01
C GLY A 87 15.69 13.50 -7.03
N PRO A 88 15.06 13.76 -8.18
CA PRO A 88 15.60 14.66 -9.21
C PRO A 88 15.78 16.10 -8.73
N ASP A 89 15.06 16.49 -7.67
CA ASP A 89 15.15 17.78 -6.97
C ASP A 89 16.25 17.81 -5.89
N GLY A 90 17.05 16.74 -5.77
CA GLY A 90 18.09 16.62 -4.77
C GLY A 90 17.56 16.38 -3.35
N ARG A 91 16.25 16.17 -3.17
CA ARG A 91 15.62 15.93 -1.86
C ARG A 91 15.47 14.44 -1.60
N LEU A 92 15.48 14.07 -0.33
CA LEU A 92 15.39 12.67 0.08
C LEU A 92 13.93 12.20 0.19
N ARG A 93 13.68 10.99 -0.32
CA ARG A 93 12.38 10.31 -0.22
C ARG A 93 12.56 8.83 0.07
N ASN A 94 11.93 8.34 1.12
CA ASN A 94 11.62 6.94 1.27
C ASN A 94 10.55 6.58 0.24
N ARG A 95 10.93 5.71 -0.70
CA ARG A 95 10.11 5.32 -1.86
C ARG A 95 8.71 4.87 -1.46
N ARG A 96 8.62 4.03 -0.44
CA ARG A 96 7.37 3.48 0.08
C ARG A 96 6.50 4.54 0.76
N CYS A 97 7.09 5.39 1.59
CA CYS A 97 6.36 6.48 2.24
C CYS A 97 5.70 7.38 1.19
N GLU A 98 6.40 7.64 0.07
CA GLU A 98 5.84 8.40 -1.05
C GLU A 98 4.70 7.66 -1.78
N GLU A 99 4.84 6.36 -2.02
CA GLU A 99 3.74 5.55 -2.60
C GLU A 99 2.48 5.57 -1.72
N ILE A 100 2.65 5.52 -0.39
CA ILE A 100 1.54 5.60 0.56
C ILE A 100 0.96 7.01 0.57
N ARG A 101 1.79 8.05 0.61
CA ARG A 101 1.38 9.46 0.55
C ARG A 101 0.59 9.75 -0.72
N ALA A 102 1.06 9.32 -1.88
CA ALA A 102 0.37 9.50 -3.16
C ALA A 102 -1.03 8.87 -3.16
N LYS A 103 -1.17 7.64 -2.62
CA LYS A 103 -2.48 6.99 -2.45
C LYS A 103 -3.40 7.77 -1.51
N SER A 104 -2.87 8.26 -0.39
CA SER A 104 -3.64 9.07 0.57
C SER A 104 -4.12 10.39 -0.04
N LEU A 105 -3.26 11.07 -0.82
CA LEU A 105 -3.61 12.30 -1.53
C LEU A 105 -4.73 12.04 -2.56
N GLN A 106 -4.58 11.00 -3.39
CA GLN A 106 -5.59 10.60 -4.37
C GLN A 106 -6.94 10.27 -3.72
N ALA A 107 -6.92 9.52 -2.61
CA ALA A 107 -8.14 9.20 -1.86
C ALA A 107 -8.79 10.47 -1.27
N GLY A 108 -7.97 11.41 -0.76
CA GLY A 108 -8.43 12.70 -0.28
C GLY A 108 -9.06 13.57 -1.37
N GLU A 109 -8.49 13.59 -2.58
CA GLU A 109 -9.05 14.27 -3.74
C GLU A 109 -10.40 13.70 -4.15
N ARG A 110 -10.52 12.38 -4.30
CA ARG A 110 -11.79 11.71 -4.61
C ARG A 110 -12.89 12.04 -3.60
N LYS A 111 -12.55 12.08 -2.31
CA LYS A 111 -13.49 12.48 -1.25
C LYS A 111 -13.90 13.94 -1.35
N ARG A 112 -12.96 14.84 -1.60
CA ARG A 112 -13.24 16.27 -1.80
C ARG A 112 -14.13 16.50 -3.02
N GLU A 113 -13.86 15.82 -4.12
CA GLU A 113 -14.67 15.89 -5.33
C GLU A 113 -16.08 15.33 -5.10
N SER A 114 -16.19 14.16 -4.47
CA SER A 114 -17.50 13.58 -4.09
C SER A 114 -18.29 14.51 -3.19
N ALA A 115 -17.64 15.17 -2.22
CA ALA A 115 -18.26 16.15 -1.34
C ALA A 115 -18.70 17.41 -2.10
N ARG A 116 -17.88 17.93 -3.03
CA ARG A 116 -18.25 19.05 -3.90
C ARG A 116 -19.44 18.70 -4.79
N ASN A 117 -19.45 17.51 -5.39
CA ASN A 117 -20.56 17.05 -6.23
C ASN A 117 -21.85 16.86 -5.42
N ALA A 118 -21.76 16.31 -4.20
CA ALA A 118 -22.90 16.19 -3.31
C ALA A 118 -23.44 17.56 -2.87
N ALA A 119 -22.54 18.51 -2.56
CA ALA A 119 -22.93 19.89 -2.27
C ALA A 119 -23.57 20.56 -3.48
N ALA A 120 -22.95 20.50 -4.66
CA ALA A 120 -23.48 21.06 -5.90
C ALA A 120 -24.87 20.52 -6.22
N LYS A 121 -25.11 19.20 -6.07
CA LYS A 121 -26.44 18.60 -6.20
C LYS A 121 -27.45 19.20 -5.21
N ARG A 122 -27.06 19.50 -3.97
CA ARG A 122 -27.95 20.15 -2.97
C ARG A 122 -28.28 21.59 -3.33
N TRP A 123 -27.33 22.34 -3.88
CA TRP A 123 -27.50 23.78 -4.15
C TRP A 123 -28.04 24.11 -5.55
N HIS A 124 -27.83 23.23 -6.55
CA HIS A 124 -28.24 23.44 -7.95
C HIS A 124 -29.44 22.60 -8.38
N THR A 125 -29.98 21.75 -7.51
CA THR A 125 -31.32 21.22 -7.76
C THR A 125 -32.31 22.31 -7.34
N ASP A 126 -33.11 22.81 -8.27
CA ASP A 126 -34.32 23.59 -7.99
C ASP A 126 -35.28 22.71 -7.17
N GLY A 127 -34.98 22.60 -5.89
CA GLY A 127 -35.78 21.89 -4.92
C GLY A 127 -37.04 22.70 -4.68
N ASN A 128 -38.10 22.33 -5.42
CA ASN A 128 -39.48 22.41 -4.99
C ASN A 128 -39.55 22.46 -3.45
N ALA A 129 -39.94 23.62 -2.90
CA ALA A 129 -39.96 23.95 -1.48
C ALA A 129 -40.97 23.12 -0.64
N THR A 130 -41.29 21.90 -1.08
CA THR A 130 -42.17 20.94 -0.40
C THR A 130 -41.44 19.82 0.33
N ALA A 131 -40.09 19.78 0.29
CA ALA A 131 -39.29 18.81 1.06
C ALA A 131 -39.17 19.15 2.56
N MET A 132 -39.52 20.37 2.97
CA MET A 132 -39.79 20.68 4.38
C MET A 132 -41.26 20.47 4.68
N ARG A 133 -41.71 19.21 4.76
CA ARG A 133 -42.95 18.94 5.49
C ARG A 133 -42.68 19.24 6.96
N PRO A 134 -43.36 20.21 7.60
CA PRO A 134 -43.21 20.43 9.03
C PRO A 134 -43.58 19.12 9.74
N HIS A 135 -42.72 18.71 10.68
CA HIS A 135 -42.82 17.44 11.40
C HIS A 135 -43.99 17.40 12.40
N SER A 136 -45.09 18.12 12.14
CA SER A 136 -46.22 18.29 13.07
C SER A 136 -47.52 17.58 12.68
N GLU A 137 -47.61 16.88 11.54
CA GLU A 137 -48.88 16.28 11.09
C GLU A 137 -48.86 14.75 10.84
N ARG A 138 -47.98 14.01 11.52
CA ARG A 138 -48.12 12.54 11.62
C ARG A 138 -47.84 12.05 13.03
N ASN A 139 -48.71 12.44 13.96
CA ASN A 139 -48.81 11.73 15.23
C ASN A 139 -50.28 11.61 15.64
N ALA A 140 -51.05 10.86 14.85
CA ALA A 140 -52.31 10.28 15.27
C ALA A 140 -52.60 9.10 14.33
N THR A 141 -52.74 7.90 14.89
CA THR A 141 -53.11 6.64 14.21
C THR A 141 -52.00 5.93 13.41
N ALA A 142 -51.13 5.19 14.12
CA ALA A 142 -50.69 3.85 13.71
C ALA A 142 -49.80 3.21 14.81
N MET A 143 -50.31 3.09 16.04
CA MET A 143 -49.92 1.94 16.84
C MET A 143 -50.71 0.75 16.32
N ARG A 144 -50.07 -0.08 15.49
CA ARG A 144 -50.55 -1.44 15.25
C ARG A 144 -49.38 -2.39 15.41
N ASN A 145 -49.44 -3.11 16.52
CA ASN A 145 -48.58 -4.24 16.86
C ASN A 145 -48.44 -5.19 15.67
N HIS A 146 -47.22 -5.57 15.33
CA HIS A 146 -46.93 -6.91 14.82
C HIS A 146 -45.65 -7.40 15.46
N ALA A 147 -45.84 -8.31 16.41
CA ALA A 147 -44.84 -9.28 16.81
C ALA A 147 -44.68 -10.31 15.70
N ASN A 148 -43.42 -10.71 15.49
CA ASN A 148 -42.95 -12.01 15.02
C ASN A 148 -43.38 -12.49 13.62
N GLU A 149 -42.42 -12.54 12.70
CA GLU A 149 -42.27 -13.63 11.73
C GLU A 149 -40.81 -13.67 11.24
N ASN A 150 -40.18 -14.83 11.41
CA ASN A 150 -38.94 -15.21 10.73
C ASN A 150 -39.19 -15.22 9.23
N ASP A 151 -38.23 -14.77 8.43
CA ASP A 151 -37.76 -15.54 7.28
C ASP A 151 -36.43 -14.98 6.74
N ASN A 152 -35.54 -15.91 6.37
CA ASN A 152 -34.35 -15.68 5.58
C ASN A 152 -34.71 -15.00 4.25
N GLU A 153 -33.90 -14.05 3.77
CA GLU A 153 -33.18 -14.24 2.51
C GLU A 153 -32.12 -13.15 2.29
N SER A 154 -31.05 -13.60 1.66
CA SER A 154 -29.94 -12.84 1.08
C SER A 154 -30.40 -11.77 0.10
N ASP A 155 -29.64 -10.68 -0.01
CA ASP A 155 -29.11 -10.16 -1.29
C ASP A 155 -28.34 -8.85 -1.04
N ILE A 156 -27.00 -8.95 -1.00
CA ILE A 156 -26.10 -7.81 -1.15
C ILE A 156 -25.41 -8.01 -2.49
N GLU A 157 -26.02 -7.45 -3.53
CA GLU A 157 -25.40 -7.27 -4.84
C GLU A 157 -24.29 -6.22 -4.70
N ASN A 158 -23.04 -6.67 -4.80
CA ASN A 158 -21.88 -5.81 -5.04
C ASN A 158 -21.61 -5.84 -6.55
N GLU A 159 -22.06 -4.82 -7.27
CA GLU A 159 -21.57 -4.50 -8.61
C GLU A 159 -20.17 -3.87 -8.48
N ILE A 160 -19.15 -4.63 -8.89
CA ILE A 160 -17.90 -4.06 -9.38
C ILE A 160 -17.69 -4.65 -10.78
N GLU A 161 -18.16 -3.90 -11.78
CA GLU A 161 -17.71 -4.05 -13.17
C GLU A 161 -16.20 -3.81 -13.24
N ILE A 162 -15.45 -4.84 -13.62
CA ILE A 162 -14.16 -4.68 -14.28
C ILE A 162 -14.30 -5.38 -15.62
N GLY A 163 -14.51 -4.57 -16.66
CA GLY A 163 -14.55 -4.99 -18.04
C GLY A 163 -13.27 -5.74 -18.42
N SER A 164 -13.46 -6.97 -18.86
CA SER A 164 -12.49 -7.77 -19.58
C SER A 164 -12.90 -7.80 -21.05
N GLU A 165 -12.13 -7.15 -21.92
CA GLU A 165 -12.13 -7.48 -23.34
C GLU A 165 -10.72 -7.94 -23.71
N SER A 166 -10.56 -9.26 -23.64
CA SER A 166 -9.61 -10.01 -24.42
C SER A 166 -10.26 -10.33 -25.77
N ASN A 167 -9.64 -9.92 -26.87
CA ASN A 167 -9.92 -10.57 -28.15
C ASN A 167 -8.63 -11.08 -28.76
N SER A 168 -8.55 -12.40 -28.87
CA SER A 168 -7.57 -13.14 -29.63
C SER A 168 -8.13 -13.35 -31.03
N GLU A 169 -7.45 -12.85 -32.06
CA GLU A 169 -7.62 -13.37 -33.41
C GLU A 169 -6.25 -13.72 -33.99
N THR A 170 -6.14 -14.98 -34.38
CA THR A 170 -5.04 -15.56 -35.12
C THR A 170 -5.39 -15.45 -36.59
N HIS A 171 -4.48 -14.92 -37.41
CA HIS A 171 -4.39 -15.31 -38.82
C HIS A 171 -2.95 -15.11 -39.33
N THR A 172 -2.60 -15.98 -40.27
CA THR A 172 -1.27 -16.48 -40.60
C THR A 172 -0.68 -15.86 -41.88
N LEU A 173 0.65 -15.94 -41.99
CA LEU A 173 1.52 -16.00 -43.20
C LEU A 173 1.92 -14.71 -43.93
N ASN A 174 3.18 -14.28 -43.70
CA ASN A 174 4.30 -14.22 -44.67
C ASN A 174 5.46 -13.48 -43.95
N GLY A 175 6.73 -13.91 -43.95
CA GLY A 175 7.46 -14.61 -44.99
C GLY A 175 8.45 -13.65 -45.65
N SER A 176 9.50 -13.21 -44.94
CA SER A 176 10.76 -12.76 -45.56
C SER A 176 11.89 -12.62 -44.55
N ALA A 177 12.97 -13.33 -44.86
CA ALA A 177 14.22 -13.38 -44.14
C ALA A 177 15.03 -12.11 -44.37
N VAL A 178 15.53 -11.51 -43.28
CA VAL A 178 16.77 -10.72 -43.30
C VAL A 178 17.50 -10.96 -41.96
N GLU A 179 18.69 -11.53 -42.07
CA GLU A 179 19.69 -11.76 -41.01
C GLU A 179 20.37 -10.43 -40.56
N PRO A 180 21.15 -10.44 -39.47
CA PRO A 180 21.14 -9.39 -38.45
C PRO A 180 22.14 -8.27 -38.73
N VAL A 181 21.80 -7.04 -38.33
CA VAL A 181 22.78 -5.96 -38.21
C VAL A 181 22.74 -5.41 -36.79
N SER A 182 23.87 -5.60 -36.13
CA SER A 182 24.22 -5.09 -34.82
C SER A 182 24.01 -3.58 -34.75
N SER A 183 23.25 -3.12 -33.76
CA SER A 183 23.33 -1.73 -33.29
C SER A 183 23.33 -1.74 -31.76
N VAL A 184 24.52 -1.41 -31.27
CA VAL A 184 24.85 -1.16 -29.87
C VAL A 184 23.97 -0.03 -29.37
N ASN A 185 23.15 -0.28 -28.36
CA ASN A 185 22.57 0.77 -27.55
C ASN A 185 22.55 0.34 -26.09
N ASP A 186 23.30 1.09 -25.29
CA ASP A 186 23.32 1.06 -23.84
C ASP A 186 21.91 1.04 -23.26
N THR A 187 21.58 -0.07 -22.60
CA THR A 187 20.53 -0.11 -21.60
C THR A 187 21.11 -0.85 -20.40
N LYS A 188 21.45 -0.11 -19.34
CA LYS A 188 21.64 -0.70 -18.01
C LYS A 188 20.35 -1.46 -17.68
N PRO A 189 20.37 -2.80 -17.56
CA PRO A 189 19.17 -3.50 -17.15
C PRO A 189 19.06 -3.33 -15.63
N ASN A 190 17.95 -2.76 -15.18
CA ASN A 190 17.47 -2.88 -13.81
C ASN A 190 17.15 -4.37 -13.57
N ARG A 191 18.19 -5.19 -13.36
CA ARG A 191 18.05 -6.63 -13.10
C ARG A 191 17.56 -6.80 -11.67
N ARG A 192 16.27 -6.52 -11.44
CA ARG A 192 15.57 -7.12 -10.30
C ARG A 192 15.72 -8.62 -10.43
N ALA A 193 16.15 -9.29 -9.36
CA ALA A 193 16.33 -10.73 -9.37
C ALA A 193 15.05 -11.44 -9.86
N THR A 194 15.25 -12.42 -10.72
CA THR A 194 14.15 -13.21 -11.28
C THR A 194 13.77 -14.29 -10.29
N ILE A 195 12.53 -14.31 -9.83
CA ILE A 195 12.02 -15.36 -8.96
C ILE A 195 11.75 -16.59 -9.82
N PRO A 196 12.37 -17.75 -9.56
CA PRO A 196 12.15 -18.94 -10.36
C PRO A 196 10.69 -19.41 -10.27
N GLN A 197 10.05 -19.65 -11.41
CA GLN A 197 8.67 -20.13 -11.46
C GLN A 197 8.48 -21.44 -10.69
N ALA A 198 9.47 -22.34 -10.74
CA ALA A 198 9.48 -23.59 -9.99
C ALA A 198 9.42 -23.38 -8.46
N ALA A 199 10.03 -22.31 -7.95
CA ALA A 199 9.98 -21.99 -6.52
C ALA A 199 8.57 -21.51 -6.11
N LEU A 200 7.93 -20.69 -6.95
CA LEU A 200 6.54 -20.28 -6.74
C LEU A 200 5.58 -21.48 -6.80
N ASP A 201 5.82 -22.43 -7.70
CA ASP A 201 5.04 -23.66 -7.79
C ASP A 201 5.24 -24.56 -6.56
N ALA A 202 6.46 -24.62 -6.01
CA ALA A 202 6.74 -25.34 -4.77
C ALA A 202 5.97 -24.73 -3.58
N LEU A 203 6.00 -23.41 -3.44
CA LEU A 203 5.19 -22.69 -2.45
C LEU A 203 3.68 -22.93 -2.66
N TRP A 204 3.21 -22.95 -3.90
CA TRP A 204 1.81 -23.27 -4.21
C TRP A 204 1.37 -24.63 -3.69
N GLN A 205 2.25 -25.65 -3.75
CA GLN A 205 1.91 -26.99 -3.29
C GLN A 205 1.67 -27.07 -1.78
N ARG A 206 2.19 -26.12 -1.01
CA ARG A 206 2.07 -26.06 0.46
C ARG A 206 0.75 -25.47 0.95
N PHE A 207 0.04 -24.72 0.11
CA PHE A 207 -1.23 -24.15 0.55
C PHE A 207 -2.23 -25.25 0.93
N PRO A 208 -2.93 -25.12 2.07
CA PRO A 208 -3.90 -26.12 2.53
C PRO A 208 -5.10 -26.24 1.58
N ARG A 209 -5.40 -25.19 0.80
CA ARG A 209 -6.45 -25.17 -0.21
C ARG A 209 -5.92 -24.65 -1.53
N LYS A 210 -6.19 -25.35 -2.64
CA LYS A 210 -5.62 -25.08 -3.97
C LYS A 210 -6.68 -24.56 -4.95
N VAL A 211 -7.15 -23.34 -4.72
CA VAL A 211 -8.20 -22.69 -5.54
C VAL A 211 -7.72 -21.34 -6.10
N GLY A 212 -8.14 -21.01 -7.32
CA GLY A 212 -7.80 -19.72 -7.95
C GLY A 212 -6.31 -19.56 -8.30
N ARG A 213 -5.64 -20.64 -8.73
CA ARG A 213 -4.18 -20.71 -8.95
C ARG A 213 -3.63 -19.52 -9.73
N LYS A 214 -4.21 -19.16 -10.89
CA LYS A 214 -3.69 -18.06 -11.73
C LYS A 214 -3.54 -16.75 -10.95
N LYS A 215 -4.58 -16.33 -10.22
CA LYS A 215 -4.55 -15.11 -9.39
C LYS A 215 -3.62 -15.25 -8.19
N ALA A 216 -3.62 -16.42 -7.55
CA ALA A 216 -2.75 -16.69 -6.40
C ALA A 216 -1.26 -16.64 -6.77
N MET A 217 -0.86 -17.19 -7.92
CA MET A 217 0.53 -17.18 -8.39
C MET A 217 1.04 -15.76 -8.63
N THR A 218 0.24 -14.89 -9.25
CA THR A 218 0.59 -13.47 -9.43
C THR A 218 0.76 -12.76 -8.08
N LEU A 219 -0.13 -13.04 -7.12
CA LEU A 219 -0.03 -12.47 -5.78
C LEU A 219 1.13 -13.05 -4.97
N LEU A 220 1.54 -14.29 -5.25
CA LEU A 220 2.67 -14.94 -4.61
C LEU A 220 4.00 -14.38 -5.10
N ASP A 221 4.18 -14.20 -6.42
CA ASP A 221 5.33 -13.46 -6.97
C ASP A 221 5.41 -12.06 -6.36
N LYS A 222 4.28 -11.34 -6.32
CA LYS A 222 4.22 -10.02 -5.70
C LYS A 222 4.60 -10.06 -4.21
N ALA A 223 4.08 -11.00 -3.44
CA ALA A 223 4.38 -11.13 -2.01
C ALA A 223 5.87 -11.44 -1.77
N VAL A 224 6.46 -12.34 -2.55
CA VAL A 224 7.91 -12.63 -2.47
C VAL A 224 8.72 -11.38 -2.77
N ARG A 225 8.37 -10.62 -3.82
CA ARG A 225 9.04 -9.34 -4.14
C ARG A 225 8.90 -8.30 -3.03
N GLU A 226 7.71 -8.19 -2.44
CA GLU A 226 7.48 -7.29 -1.31
C GLU A 226 8.37 -7.67 -0.11
N VAL A 227 8.54 -8.98 0.15
CA VAL A 227 9.43 -9.46 1.22
C VAL A 227 10.90 -9.19 0.87
N MET A 228 11.35 -9.45 -0.36
CA MET A 228 12.71 -9.12 -0.80
C MET A 228 13.02 -7.64 -0.62
N GLU A 229 12.08 -6.78 -1.00
CA GLU A 229 12.21 -5.34 -0.85
C GLU A 229 12.22 -4.89 0.61
N ASP A 230 11.35 -5.46 1.45
CA ASP A 230 11.25 -5.11 2.87
C ASP A 230 12.55 -5.43 3.64
N PHE A 231 13.22 -6.52 3.28
CA PHE A 231 14.45 -6.98 3.91
C PHE A 231 15.73 -6.62 3.14
N GLU A 232 15.62 -5.84 2.05
CA GLU A 232 16.76 -5.48 1.18
C GLU A 232 17.56 -6.70 0.67
N HIS A 233 16.89 -7.83 0.45
CA HIS A 233 17.52 -9.02 -0.10
C HIS A 233 17.69 -8.88 -1.62
N GLU A 234 18.93 -8.97 -2.09
CA GLU A 234 19.24 -9.01 -3.53
C GLU A 234 18.76 -10.31 -4.18
N GLU A 235 18.79 -11.42 -3.44
CA GLU A 235 18.40 -12.76 -3.90
C GLU A 235 17.06 -13.20 -3.31
N PRO A 236 16.25 -13.98 -4.05
CA PRO A 236 14.92 -14.38 -3.61
C PRO A 236 14.91 -15.46 -2.53
N THR A 237 16.05 -16.10 -2.25
CA THR A 237 16.15 -17.28 -1.37
C THR A 237 15.55 -17.03 0.02
N ASP A 238 15.96 -15.95 0.69
CA ASP A 238 15.49 -15.65 2.05
C ASP A 238 14.00 -15.30 2.07
N ALA A 239 13.53 -14.58 1.05
CA ALA A 239 12.11 -14.25 0.90
C ALA A 239 11.24 -15.50 0.61
N LEU A 240 11.78 -16.47 -0.14
CA LEU A 240 11.11 -17.75 -0.40
C LEU A 240 11.02 -18.60 0.88
N ILE A 241 12.11 -18.68 1.66
CA ILE A 241 12.12 -19.38 2.96
C ILE A 241 11.10 -18.74 3.89
N TRP A 242 11.07 -17.40 3.97
CA TRP A 242 10.06 -16.69 4.75
C TRP A 242 8.63 -17.03 4.32
N MET A 243 8.35 -17.00 3.02
CA MET A 243 7.00 -17.31 2.52
C MET A 243 6.63 -18.77 2.78
N GLU A 244 7.59 -19.69 2.70
CA GLU A 244 7.42 -21.09 3.07
C GLU A 244 6.97 -21.23 4.54
N GLU A 245 7.67 -20.61 5.48
CA GLU A 245 7.30 -20.65 6.90
C GLU A 245 5.88 -20.13 7.16
N ARG A 246 5.47 -19.07 6.46
CA ARG A 246 4.13 -18.46 6.63
C ARG A 246 3.02 -19.32 6.06
N ILE A 247 3.25 -19.95 4.90
CA ILE A 247 2.27 -20.87 4.31
C ILE A 247 2.16 -22.15 5.16
N ASP A 248 3.28 -22.65 5.67
CA ASP A 248 3.29 -23.81 6.57
C ASP A 248 2.59 -23.50 7.90
N ALA A 249 2.75 -22.28 8.45
CA ALA A 249 2.01 -21.82 9.62
C ALA A 249 0.49 -21.77 9.36
N LEU A 250 0.08 -21.23 8.21
CA LEU A 250 -1.33 -21.25 7.78
C LEU A 250 -1.86 -22.70 7.69
N ALA A 251 -1.09 -23.60 7.07
CA ALA A 251 -1.47 -25.00 6.93
C ALA A 251 -1.60 -25.70 8.30
N LYS A 252 -0.70 -25.40 9.25
CA LYS A 252 -0.76 -25.91 10.62
C LYS A 252 -1.99 -25.40 11.37
N GLN A 253 -2.26 -24.09 11.31
CA GLN A 253 -3.40 -23.46 11.98
C GLN A 253 -4.74 -24.08 11.53
N HIS A 254 -4.85 -24.43 10.25
CA HIS A 254 -6.07 -24.96 9.66
C HIS A 254 -6.09 -26.48 9.46
N LYS A 255 -5.14 -27.22 10.06
CA LYS A 255 -4.96 -28.67 9.82
C LYS A 255 -6.23 -29.51 10.06
N LEU A 256 -7.07 -29.10 11.02
CA LEU A 256 -8.32 -29.78 11.39
C LEU A 256 -9.58 -28.98 11.01
N SER A 257 -9.42 -27.86 10.29
CA SER A 257 -10.54 -27.02 9.89
C SER A 257 -11.25 -27.61 8.67
N ASP A 258 -12.58 -27.45 8.62
CA ASP A 258 -13.35 -27.71 7.40
C ASP A 258 -12.83 -26.79 6.26
N PRO A 259 -12.60 -27.32 5.04
CA PRO A 259 -12.12 -26.54 3.88
C PRO A 259 -12.82 -25.21 3.62
N LYS A 260 -14.10 -25.07 4.00
CA LYS A 260 -14.85 -23.81 3.83
C LYS A 260 -14.35 -22.67 4.74
N PHE A 261 -13.75 -23.00 5.88
CA PHE A 261 -13.17 -22.02 6.82
C PHE A 261 -11.69 -21.74 6.54
N ILE A 262 -11.07 -22.47 5.60
CA ILE A 262 -9.69 -22.23 5.17
C ILE A 262 -9.70 -21.08 4.16
N PRO A 263 -8.98 -19.98 4.43
CA PRO A 263 -8.97 -18.84 3.52
C PRO A 263 -8.43 -19.24 2.14
N HIS A 264 -9.03 -18.67 1.09
CA HIS A 264 -8.54 -18.84 -0.27
C HIS A 264 -7.14 -18.23 -0.41
N PRO A 265 -6.16 -18.90 -1.07
CA PRO A 265 -4.79 -18.38 -1.18
C PRO A 265 -4.71 -16.97 -1.76
N ALA A 266 -5.48 -16.69 -2.81
CA ALA A 266 -5.51 -15.35 -3.42
C ALA A 266 -6.04 -14.28 -2.45
N THR A 267 -7.02 -14.61 -1.61
CA THR A 267 -7.54 -13.68 -0.59
C THR A 267 -6.51 -13.46 0.51
N TRP A 268 -5.90 -14.54 1.02
CA TRP A 268 -4.90 -14.49 2.08
C TRP A 268 -3.65 -13.69 1.67
N LEU A 269 -3.13 -13.93 0.46
CA LEU A 269 -2.01 -13.18 -0.11
C LEU A 269 -2.39 -11.73 -0.39
N GLY A 270 -3.57 -11.49 -1.00
CA GLY A 270 -4.02 -10.14 -1.36
C GLY A 270 -4.27 -9.24 -0.14
N GLN A 271 -4.64 -9.83 1.00
CA GLN A 271 -4.84 -9.12 2.27
C GLN A 271 -3.53 -8.92 3.06
N GLY A 272 -2.39 -9.47 2.61
CA GLY A 272 -1.13 -9.34 3.32
C GLY A 272 -1.03 -10.19 4.60
N ARG A 273 -1.89 -11.21 4.76
CA ARG A 273 -1.98 -12.01 6.01
C ARG A 273 -0.76 -12.89 6.27
N TYR A 274 0.13 -13.04 5.29
CA TYR A 274 1.46 -13.63 5.49
C TYR A 274 2.37 -12.79 6.40
N LEU A 275 1.96 -11.55 6.73
CA LEU A 275 2.64 -10.69 7.67
C LEU A 275 2.04 -10.77 9.08
N ASP A 276 0.88 -11.41 9.24
CA ASP A 276 0.26 -11.60 10.55
C ASP A 276 1.26 -12.33 11.49
N PRO A 277 1.29 -12.00 12.79
CA PRO A 277 2.16 -12.69 13.72
C PRO A 277 1.75 -14.17 13.75
N VAL A 278 2.71 -15.07 13.57
CA VAL A 278 2.46 -16.50 13.76
C VAL A 278 2.42 -16.73 15.26
N GLU A 279 1.29 -17.19 15.77
CA GLU A 279 1.18 -17.64 17.17
C GLU A 279 2.19 -18.77 17.37
N THR A 280 3.26 -18.49 18.11
CA THR A 280 4.17 -19.52 18.58
C THR A 280 3.46 -20.29 19.70
N PRO A 281 3.42 -21.63 19.66
CA PRO A 281 2.85 -22.44 20.73
C PRO A 281 3.60 -22.25 22.06
#